data_AF-A0A0F9W2M9-F1
#
_entry.id   AF-A0A0F9W2M9-F1
#
_cell.length_a   1.000
_cell.length_b   1.000
_cell.length_c   1.000
_cell.angle_alpha   90.00
_cell.angle_beta   90.00
_cell.angle_gamma   90.00
#
_symmetry.space_group_name_H-M   'P 1'
#
loop_
_entity.id
_entity.type
_entity.pdbx_description
1 polymer ?
#
loop_
_entity_poly.entity_id
_entity_poly.type
_entity_poly.pdbx_seq_one_letter_code
_entity_poly.pdbx_strand_id
1 'polypeptide(L)'
;MITGVSILMLKKLVTLTLILVLVPVLLVTTVIPALIGVVIRPPLLQALERAQALNVEITSVRAGWFSSDIHVSAESSIFSPDGLSSVTRQAILHLNHGPIMWHLYDTMFAVADIRLLPASPGLEPVTTDADLSNFSGAGLLRLDGQGMLRFDAITGFTAFAGDHWLETRASWPASSSWQGWQAVLRDMQLTLSIDANATALRQSPAAEALAVYQRQGWTRISNGRARTAIHVQDELLDINGIMIPMGLFLDSQ
;
A
#
# COMPACT_ATOMS: atom_id res chain seq x y z
N MET A 1 -56.45 -33.43 16.83
CA MET A 1 -55.37 -33.99 15.99
C MET A 1 -54.89 -33.04 14.88
N ILE A 2 -55.32 -31.75 14.85
CA ILE A 2 -55.01 -30.80 13.76
C ILE A 2 -53.85 -29.85 14.11
N THR A 3 -53.49 -29.71 15.39
CA THR A 3 -52.44 -28.79 15.87
C THR A 3 -51.01 -29.27 15.60
N GLY A 4 -50.77 -30.58 15.43
CA GLY A 4 -49.43 -31.13 15.20
C GLY A 4 -48.87 -30.88 13.80
N VAL A 5 -49.75 -30.82 12.78
CA VAL A 5 -49.35 -30.68 11.37
C VAL A 5 -48.90 -29.25 11.06
N SER A 6 -49.58 -28.24 11.60
CA SER A 6 -49.25 -26.82 11.40
C SER A 6 -47.91 -26.43 12.04
N ILE A 7 -47.59 -26.97 13.21
CA ILE A 7 -46.30 -26.73 13.89
C ILE A 7 -45.14 -27.38 13.12
N LEU A 8 -45.36 -28.58 12.56
CA LEU A 8 -44.37 -29.27 11.76
C LEU A 8 -44.10 -28.54 10.42
N MET A 9 -45.14 -28.03 9.76
CA MET A 9 -45.00 -27.25 8.53
C MET A 9 -44.31 -25.91 8.77
N LEU A 10 -44.64 -25.21 9.87
CA LEU A 10 -43.98 -23.94 10.22
C LEU A 10 -42.48 -24.13 10.49
N LYS A 11 -42.10 -25.19 11.21
CA LYS A 11 -40.67 -25.52 11.43
C LYS A 11 -39.94 -25.78 10.12
N LYS A 12 -40.54 -26.57 9.20
CA LYS A 12 -39.94 -26.83 7.88
C LYS A 12 -39.79 -25.56 7.05
N LEU A 13 -40.76 -24.65 7.09
CA LEU A 13 -40.70 -23.37 6.39
C LEU A 13 -39.59 -22.49 6.97
N VAL A 14 -39.51 -22.34 8.29
CA VAL A 14 -38.45 -21.57 8.96
C VAL A 14 -37.05 -22.16 8.67
N THR A 15 -36.89 -23.48 8.74
CA THR A 15 -35.63 -24.13 8.39
C THR A 15 -35.26 -23.93 6.92
N LEU A 16 -36.23 -24.03 6.01
CA LEU A 16 -36.00 -23.79 4.58
C LEU A 16 -35.58 -22.35 4.33
N THR A 17 -36.27 -21.37 4.90
CA THR A 17 -35.92 -19.95 4.77
C THR A 17 -34.56 -19.66 5.38
N LEU A 18 -34.24 -20.25 6.54
CA LEU A 18 -32.92 -20.11 7.17
C LEU A 18 -31.83 -20.67 6.26
N ILE A 19 -32.00 -21.87 5.69
CA ILE A 19 -31.05 -22.46 4.75
C ILE A 19 -30.90 -21.58 3.50
N LEU A 20 -32.02 -21.08 2.96
CA LEU A 20 -32.02 -20.30 1.72
C LEU A 20 -31.36 -18.93 1.87
N VAL A 21 -31.27 -18.38 3.08
CA VAL A 21 -30.55 -17.13 3.37
C VAL A 21 -29.12 -17.42 3.84
N LEU A 22 -28.96 -18.38 4.75
CA LEU A 22 -27.67 -18.67 5.38
C LEU A 22 -26.69 -19.29 4.39
N VAL A 23 -27.14 -20.18 3.50
CA VAL A 23 -26.26 -20.83 2.52
C VAL A 23 -25.68 -19.84 1.52
N PRO A 24 -26.46 -18.94 0.87
CA PRO A 24 -25.89 -17.91 0.02
C PRO A 24 -25.00 -16.94 0.79
N VAL A 25 -25.39 -16.51 1.99
CA VAL A 25 -24.54 -15.63 2.81
C VAL A 25 -23.22 -16.31 3.12
N LEU A 26 -23.24 -17.57 3.55
CA LEU A 26 -22.04 -18.34 3.87
C LEU A 26 -21.19 -18.60 2.61
N LEU A 27 -21.81 -18.86 1.46
CA LEU A 27 -21.13 -19.04 0.19
C LEU A 27 -20.48 -17.73 -0.30
N VAL A 28 -21.19 -16.62 -0.19
CA VAL A 28 -20.69 -15.27 -0.49
C VAL A 28 -19.53 -14.92 0.43
N THR A 29 -19.67 -15.11 1.74
CA THR A 29 -18.60 -14.77 2.70
C THR A 29 -17.40 -15.72 2.65
N THR A 30 -17.57 -16.95 2.17
CA THR A 30 -16.44 -17.90 2.02
C THR A 30 -15.75 -17.79 0.66
N VAL A 31 -16.47 -17.52 -0.42
CA VAL A 31 -15.91 -17.53 -1.79
C VAL A 31 -15.36 -16.17 -2.21
N ILE A 32 -16.01 -15.06 -1.81
CA ILE A 32 -15.56 -13.71 -2.20
C ILE A 32 -14.14 -13.36 -1.73
N PRO A 33 -13.69 -13.69 -0.50
CA PRO A 33 -12.33 -13.36 -0.07
C PRO A 33 -11.26 -13.97 -0.99
N ALA A 34 -11.43 -15.23 -1.38
CA ALA A 34 -10.52 -15.90 -2.31
C ALA A 34 -10.55 -15.25 -3.70
N LEU A 35 -11.72 -14.83 -4.18
CA LEU A 35 -11.85 -14.11 -5.45
C LEU A 35 -11.17 -12.73 -5.40
N ILE A 36 -11.31 -11.98 -4.30
CA ILE A 36 -10.60 -10.70 -4.09
C ILE A 36 -9.09 -10.93 -4.13
N GLY A 37 -8.59 -11.97 -3.47
CA GLY A 37 -7.17 -12.35 -3.53
C GLY A 37 -6.68 -12.66 -4.95
N VAL A 38 -7.50 -13.34 -5.77
CA VAL A 38 -7.19 -13.62 -7.19
C VAL A 38 -7.19 -12.35 -8.04
N VAL A 39 -8.04 -11.37 -7.75
CA VAL A 39 -8.11 -10.09 -8.49
C VAL A 39 -6.95 -9.16 -8.14
N ILE A 40 -6.53 -9.11 -6.87
CA ILE A 40 -5.45 -8.22 -6.40
C ILE A 40 -4.07 -8.75 -6.82
N ARG A 41 -3.90 -10.07 -6.91
CA ARG A 41 -2.59 -10.71 -7.10
C ARG A 41 -1.88 -10.33 -8.42
N PRO A 42 -2.49 -10.39 -9.62
CA PRO A 42 -1.79 -10.07 -10.86
C PRO A 42 -1.31 -8.61 -10.94
N PRO A 43 -2.14 -7.58 -10.61
CA PRO A 43 -1.67 -6.20 -10.57
C PRO A 43 -0.56 -5.98 -9.54
N LEU A 44 -0.65 -6.62 -8.37
CA LEU A 44 0.37 -6.51 -7.33
C LEU A 44 1.70 -7.14 -7.75
N LEU A 45 1.66 -8.35 -8.33
CA LEU A 45 2.87 -9.00 -8.83
C LEU A 45 3.52 -8.19 -9.95
N GLN A 46 2.73 -7.66 -10.89
CA GLN A 46 3.27 -6.84 -11.98
C GLN A 46 3.85 -5.51 -11.49
N ALA A 47 3.22 -4.88 -10.48
CA ALA A 47 3.78 -3.69 -9.84
C ALA A 47 5.10 -4.01 -9.11
N LEU A 48 5.18 -5.16 -8.46
CA LEU A 48 6.40 -5.61 -7.77
C LEU A 48 7.50 -6.06 -8.75
N GLU A 49 7.16 -6.68 -9.88
CA GLU A 49 8.11 -7.01 -10.97
C GLU A 49 8.72 -5.73 -11.55
N ARG A 50 7.92 -4.67 -11.73
CA ARG A 50 8.47 -3.35 -12.08
C ARG A 50 9.34 -2.77 -10.97
N ALA A 51 9.03 -3.05 -9.71
CA ALA A 51 9.87 -2.66 -8.58
C ALA A 51 11.19 -3.46 -8.48
N GLN A 52 11.31 -4.63 -9.13
CA GLN A 52 12.61 -5.32 -9.25
C GLN A 52 13.64 -4.48 -10.02
N ALA A 53 13.19 -3.57 -10.90
CA ALA A 53 14.06 -2.57 -11.52
C ALA A 53 14.66 -1.57 -10.50
N LEU A 54 14.15 -1.54 -9.26
CA LEU A 54 14.65 -0.74 -8.14
C LEU A 54 15.50 -1.57 -7.16
N ASN A 55 16.03 -2.72 -7.58
CA ASN A 55 16.79 -3.68 -6.75
C ASN A 55 16.00 -4.21 -5.54
N VAL A 56 14.68 -4.35 -5.68
CA VAL A 56 13.81 -4.99 -4.69
C VAL A 56 13.44 -6.38 -5.17
N GLU A 57 13.92 -7.42 -4.48
CA GLU A 57 13.63 -8.82 -4.76
C GLU A 57 12.52 -9.35 -3.83
N ILE A 58 11.63 -10.19 -4.37
CA ILE A 58 10.63 -10.92 -3.57
C ILE A 58 11.24 -12.27 -3.20
N THR A 59 11.49 -12.49 -1.91
CA THR A 59 12.11 -13.73 -1.43
C THR A 59 11.08 -14.84 -1.19
N SER A 60 9.90 -14.49 -0.66
CA SER A 60 8.80 -15.45 -0.49
C SER A 60 7.45 -14.76 -0.36
N VAL A 61 6.38 -15.47 -0.73
CA VAL A 61 5.00 -15.05 -0.54
C VAL A 61 4.25 -16.13 0.22
N ARG A 62 3.65 -15.78 1.36
CA ARG A 62 2.78 -16.66 2.15
C ARG A 62 1.37 -16.10 2.08
N ALA A 63 0.50 -16.75 1.32
CA ALA A 63 -0.88 -16.32 1.14
C ALA A 63 -1.83 -17.20 1.95
N GLY A 64 -2.71 -16.55 2.71
CA GLY A 64 -3.88 -17.12 3.36
C GLY A 64 -5.18 -16.57 2.75
N TRP A 65 -6.33 -16.94 3.33
CA TRP A 65 -7.65 -16.53 2.83
C TRP A 65 -7.96 -15.05 3.04
N PHE A 66 -7.42 -14.46 4.10
CA PHE A 66 -7.69 -13.07 4.51
C PHE A 66 -6.40 -12.29 4.80
N SER A 67 -5.25 -12.91 4.60
CA SER A 67 -3.95 -12.31 4.89
C SER A 67 -2.92 -12.79 3.90
N SER A 68 -1.95 -11.94 3.55
CA SER A 68 -0.80 -12.29 2.73
C SER A 68 0.45 -11.64 3.31
N ASP A 69 1.51 -12.41 3.49
CA ASP A 69 2.85 -11.91 3.82
C ASP A 69 3.73 -11.99 2.59
N ILE A 70 4.28 -10.85 2.19
CA ILE A 70 5.23 -10.75 1.08
C ILE A 70 6.58 -10.35 1.70
N HIS A 71 7.52 -11.28 1.70
CA HIS A 71 8.87 -11.03 2.15
C HIS A 71 9.68 -10.42 1.01
N VAL A 72 10.21 -9.22 1.24
CA VAL A 72 11.02 -8.48 0.27
C VAL A 72 12.43 -8.28 0.81
N SER A 73 13.42 -8.34 -0.08
CA SER A 73 14.80 -7.95 0.18
C SER A 73 15.22 -6.89 -0.81
N ALA A 74 15.86 -5.83 -0.34
CA ALA A 74 16.40 -4.79 -1.19
C ALA A 74 17.90 -4.66 -0.92
N GLU A 75 18.70 -4.74 -1.97
CA GLU A 75 20.14 -4.53 -1.88
C GLU A 75 20.47 -3.17 -2.51
N SER A 76 20.96 -2.24 -1.69
CA SER A 76 21.30 -0.90 -2.16
C SER A 76 22.28 -0.21 -1.23
N SER A 77 23.09 0.69 -1.79
CA SER A 77 23.91 1.60 -0.99
C SER A 77 23.10 2.70 -0.33
N ILE A 78 21.85 2.93 -0.73
CA ILE A 78 20.98 3.94 -0.10
C ILE A 78 20.73 3.64 1.39
N PHE A 79 20.79 2.35 1.77
CA PHE A 79 20.54 1.90 3.14
C PHE A 79 21.77 1.89 4.04
N SER A 80 22.95 2.20 3.50
CA SER A 80 24.14 2.38 4.33
C SER A 80 24.23 3.81 4.86
N PRO A 81 24.84 4.00 6.05
CA PRO A 81 25.12 5.33 6.60
C PRO A 81 25.92 6.23 5.66
N ASP A 82 26.89 5.65 4.95
CA ASP A 82 27.79 6.38 4.05
C ASP A 82 27.24 6.56 2.63
N GLY A 83 26.23 5.78 2.24
CA GLY A 83 25.70 5.78 0.88
C GLY A 83 26.60 5.09 -0.14
N LEU A 84 27.70 4.46 0.29
CA LEU A 84 28.75 3.91 -0.57
C LEU A 84 28.80 2.38 -0.52
N SER A 85 28.56 1.81 0.66
CA SER A 85 28.53 0.36 0.86
C SER A 85 27.15 -0.21 0.53
N SER A 86 27.09 -1.30 -0.24
CA SER A 86 25.84 -2.01 -0.51
C SER A 86 25.39 -2.77 0.74
N VAL A 87 24.14 -2.57 1.16
CA VAL A 87 23.56 -3.27 2.32
C VAL A 87 22.25 -3.91 1.90
N THR A 88 22.06 -5.17 2.28
CA THR A 88 20.79 -5.88 2.10
C THR A 88 19.86 -5.57 3.26
N ARG A 89 18.66 -5.07 2.96
CA ARG A 89 17.58 -4.85 3.91
C ARG A 89 16.43 -5.78 3.60
N GLN A 90 15.81 -6.33 4.64
CA GLN A 90 14.63 -7.17 4.52
C GLN A 90 13.42 -6.49 5.16
N ALA A 91 12.26 -6.70 4.56
CA ALA A 91 10.99 -6.24 5.10
C ALA A 91 9.89 -7.26 4.78
N ILE A 92 8.82 -7.21 5.57
CA ILE A 92 7.62 -7.98 5.35
C ILE A 92 6.50 -7.00 5.06
N LEU A 93 5.92 -7.10 3.86
CA LEU A 93 4.67 -6.45 3.55
C LEU A 93 3.54 -7.42 3.95
N HIS A 94 2.89 -7.11 5.06
CA HIS A 94 1.74 -7.83 5.58
C HIS A 94 0.45 -7.17 5.07
N LEU A 95 -0.41 -7.92 4.40
CA LEU A 95 -1.68 -7.44 3.86
C LEU A 95 -2.82 -8.22 4.47
N ASN A 96 -3.70 -7.58 5.23
CA ASN A 96 -5.01 -8.14 5.54
C ASN A 96 -6.02 -7.67 4.50
N HIS A 97 -6.86 -8.58 4.04
CA HIS A 97 -7.86 -8.32 3.00
C HIS A 97 -9.11 -9.16 3.26
N GLY A 98 -10.26 -8.66 2.85
CA GLY A 98 -11.52 -9.38 2.99
C GLY A 98 -12.68 -8.66 2.29
N PRO A 99 -13.85 -9.30 2.16
CA PRO A 99 -15.02 -8.68 1.53
C PRO A 99 -15.44 -7.39 2.26
N ILE A 100 -15.35 -7.39 3.59
CA ILE A 100 -15.52 -6.24 4.47
C ILE A 100 -14.64 -6.51 5.70
N MET A 101 -13.69 -5.62 6.01
CA MET A 101 -12.97 -5.64 7.28
C MET A 101 -13.51 -4.53 8.19
N TRP A 102 -13.86 -4.93 9.42
CA TRP A 102 -14.16 -3.99 10.49
C TRP A 102 -12.83 -3.54 11.06
N HIS A 103 -12.36 -2.36 10.65
CA HIS A 103 -11.04 -1.87 11.03
C HIS A 103 -11.12 -1.05 12.34
N LEU A 104 -12.13 -0.17 12.48
CA LEU A 104 -12.45 0.62 13.69
C LEU A 104 -13.94 1.00 13.74
N TYR A 105 -14.43 1.54 14.87
CA TYR A 105 -15.84 1.96 15.09
C TYR A 105 -16.32 3.08 14.14
N ASP A 106 -15.41 3.80 13.47
CA ASP A 106 -15.68 4.97 12.63
C ASP A 106 -15.50 4.70 11.11
N THR A 107 -15.04 3.50 10.74
CA THR A 107 -14.74 3.12 9.35
C THR A 107 -15.58 1.92 8.96
N MET A 108 -16.73 2.17 8.31
CA MET A 108 -17.73 1.13 8.06
C MET A 108 -17.27 0.05 7.04
N PHE A 109 -16.33 0.36 6.13
CA PHE A 109 -15.87 -0.60 5.10
C PHE A 109 -14.37 -0.43 4.74
N ALA A 110 -13.49 -1.17 5.42
CA ALA A 110 -12.11 -1.35 4.97
C ALA A 110 -12.02 -2.56 4.02
N VAL A 111 -11.29 -2.39 2.92
CA VAL A 111 -11.06 -3.42 1.88
C VAL A 111 -9.73 -4.12 2.11
N ALA A 112 -8.70 -3.36 2.51
CA ALA A 112 -7.38 -3.90 2.84
C ALA A 112 -6.66 -3.04 3.90
N ASP A 113 -5.88 -3.69 4.76
CA ASP A 113 -4.96 -3.11 5.73
C ASP A 113 -3.57 -3.62 5.35
N ILE A 114 -2.63 -2.71 5.22
CA ILE A 114 -1.29 -2.99 4.72
C ILE A 114 -0.32 -2.52 5.78
N ARG A 115 0.65 -3.36 6.15
CA ARG A 115 1.69 -3.04 7.11
C ARG A 115 3.04 -3.41 6.51
N LEU A 116 3.97 -2.47 6.54
CA LEU A 116 5.37 -2.73 6.26
C LEU A 116 6.07 -2.94 7.61
N LEU A 117 6.61 -4.13 7.79
CA LEU A 117 7.26 -4.54 9.02
C LEU A 117 8.75 -4.81 8.74
N PRO A 118 9.64 -4.48 9.70
CA PRO A 118 11.03 -4.88 9.59
C PRO A 118 11.14 -6.40 9.59
N ALA A 119 12.01 -6.96 8.75
CA ALA A 119 12.39 -8.36 8.82
C ALA A 119 13.87 -8.46 9.23
N SER A 120 14.16 -9.33 10.19
CA SER A 120 15.55 -9.65 10.55
C SER A 120 16.15 -10.62 9.52
N PRO A 121 17.36 -10.37 9.02
CA PRO A 121 18.09 -11.33 8.21
C PRO A 121 18.59 -12.49 9.10
N GLY A 122 17.72 -13.46 9.36
CA GLY A 122 18.10 -14.73 10.00
C GLY A 122 18.20 -14.72 11.54
N LEU A 123 18.74 -15.83 12.08
CA LEU A 123 18.90 -16.16 13.51
C LEU A 123 20.11 -15.49 14.18
N GLU A 124 20.84 -14.63 13.45
CA GLU A 124 21.96 -13.88 14.01
C GLU A 124 21.42 -12.85 15.02
N PRO A 125 22.00 -12.76 16.23
CA PRO A 125 21.59 -11.75 17.21
C PRO A 125 21.72 -10.35 16.58
N VAL A 126 20.70 -9.51 16.73
CA VAL A 126 20.80 -8.08 16.40
C VAL A 126 21.88 -7.50 17.31
N THR A 127 23.08 -7.27 16.77
CA THR A 127 24.23 -6.83 17.57
C THR A 127 24.35 -5.31 17.63
N THR A 128 23.71 -4.60 16.70
CA THR A 128 23.67 -3.13 16.68
C THR A 128 22.32 -2.61 16.20
N ASP A 129 21.90 -1.42 16.65
CA ASP A 129 20.69 -0.73 16.14
C ASP A 129 20.77 -0.46 14.62
N ALA A 130 21.98 -0.49 14.04
CA ALA A 130 22.22 -0.37 12.60
C ALA A 130 21.78 -1.61 11.79
N ASP A 131 21.60 -2.77 12.45
CA ASP A 131 21.15 -4.02 11.83
C ASP A 131 19.61 -4.07 11.70
N LEU A 132 18.88 -3.25 12.46
CA LEU A 132 17.44 -3.12 12.30
C LEU A 132 17.14 -2.29 11.05
N SER A 133 16.50 -2.96 10.09
CA SER A 133 15.83 -2.32 8.97
C SER A 133 14.79 -1.33 9.54
N ASN A 134 15.05 -0.03 9.51
CA ASN A 134 14.08 0.99 9.96
C ASN A 134 12.94 1.21 8.96
N PHE A 135 12.59 0.17 8.18
CA PHE A 135 11.44 0.16 7.29
C PHE A 135 10.20 -0.17 8.08
N SER A 136 9.31 0.80 8.17
CA SER A 136 8.01 0.60 8.79
C SER A 136 6.94 1.39 8.05
N GLY A 137 5.71 0.91 8.08
CA GLY A 137 4.63 1.63 7.43
C GLY A 137 3.28 1.00 7.71
N ALA A 138 2.24 1.80 7.49
CA ALA A 138 0.87 1.37 7.58
C ALA A 138 0.09 2.00 6.42
N GLY A 139 -0.86 1.26 5.88
CA GLY A 139 -1.73 1.69 4.81
C GLY A 139 -3.12 1.10 4.97
N LEU A 140 -4.13 1.85 4.53
CA LEU A 140 -5.53 1.45 4.62
C LEU A 140 -6.23 1.77 3.31
N LEU A 141 -6.83 0.75 2.70
CA LEU A 141 -7.69 0.89 1.53
C LEU A 141 -9.15 0.77 1.98
N ARG A 142 -9.96 1.79 1.66
CA ARG A 142 -11.37 1.90 2.07
C ARG A 142 -12.27 2.11 0.86
N LEU A 143 -13.50 1.63 0.94
CA LEU A 143 -14.57 1.94 -0.02
C LEU A 143 -15.59 2.85 0.67
N ASP A 144 -15.83 4.03 0.11
CA ASP A 144 -16.86 4.93 0.65
C ASP A 144 -18.24 4.68 0.03
N GLY A 145 -19.28 5.30 0.61
CA GLY A 145 -20.67 5.14 0.17
C GLY A 145 -20.97 5.71 -1.23
N GLN A 146 -20.02 6.43 -1.85
CA GLN A 146 -20.12 6.94 -3.21
C GLN A 146 -19.46 6.00 -4.23
N GLY A 147 -18.88 4.88 -3.77
CA GLY A 147 -18.16 3.94 -4.62
C GLY A 147 -16.73 4.38 -4.95
N MET A 148 -16.15 5.30 -4.18
CA MET A 148 -14.75 5.68 -4.32
C MET A 148 -13.87 4.80 -3.42
N LEU A 149 -12.80 4.27 -4.01
CA LEU A 149 -11.70 3.68 -3.26
C LEU A 149 -10.78 4.79 -2.77
N ARG A 150 -10.37 4.71 -1.50
CA ARG A 150 -9.44 5.63 -0.85
C ARG A 150 -8.32 4.85 -0.21
N PHE A 151 -7.09 5.15 -0.60
CA PHE A 151 -5.89 4.58 -0.03
C PHE A 151 -5.16 5.67 0.75
N ASP A 152 -4.93 5.44 2.04
CA ASP A 152 -4.14 6.31 2.89
C ASP A 152 -2.99 5.48 3.46
N ALA A 153 -1.74 5.93 3.31
CA ALA A 153 -0.58 5.24 3.83
C ALA A 153 0.50 6.20 4.32
N ILE A 154 1.28 5.72 5.28
CA ILE A 154 2.51 6.34 5.75
C ILE A 154 3.61 5.29 5.81
N THR A 155 4.81 5.64 5.36
CA THR A 155 5.98 4.79 5.41
C THR A 155 7.17 5.59 5.93
N GLY A 156 7.85 5.06 6.93
CA GLY A 156 9.11 5.55 7.46
C GLY A 156 10.25 4.62 7.04
N PHE A 157 11.39 5.20 6.68
CA PHE A 157 12.61 4.45 6.38
C PHE A 157 13.85 5.26 6.73
N THR A 158 14.94 4.57 7.08
CA THR A 158 16.25 5.20 7.25
C THR A 158 17.08 5.00 5.99
N ALA A 159 17.65 6.08 5.48
CA ALA A 159 18.59 6.09 4.37
C ALA A 159 19.68 7.14 4.63
N PHE A 160 20.92 6.83 4.28
CA PHE A 160 22.07 7.72 4.50
C PHE A 160 22.21 8.24 5.94
N ALA A 161 21.95 7.36 6.93
CA ALA A 161 21.91 7.70 8.36
C ALA A 161 20.90 8.78 8.77
N GLY A 162 19.85 9.00 7.97
CA GLY A 162 18.74 9.88 8.34
C GLY A 162 17.38 9.22 8.13
N ASP A 163 16.40 9.68 8.91
CA ASP A 163 15.02 9.19 8.82
C ASP A 163 14.19 9.99 7.83
N HIS A 164 13.44 9.27 7.00
CA HIS A 164 12.60 9.79 5.94
C HIS A 164 11.19 9.24 6.08
N TRP A 165 10.22 10.01 5.64
CA TRP A 165 8.80 9.69 5.69
C TRP A 165 8.15 9.97 4.34
N LEU A 166 7.26 9.07 3.95
CA LEU A 166 6.41 9.20 2.79
C LEU A 166 4.96 9.00 3.23
N GLU A 167 4.14 10.03 3.12
CA GLU A 167 2.70 9.89 3.18
C GLU A 167 2.12 9.79 1.77
N THR A 168 1.20 8.85 1.57
CA THR A 168 0.49 8.64 0.31
C THR A 168 -0.99 8.70 0.57
N ARG A 169 -1.71 9.49 -0.21
CA ARG A 169 -3.17 9.49 -0.25
C ARG A 169 -3.61 9.37 -1.68
N ALA A 170 -4.38 8.35 -2.02
CA ALA A 170 -4.89 8.14 -3.36
C ALA A 170 -6.39 7.90 -3.31
N SER A 171 -7.12 8.34 -4.32
CA SER A 171 -8.53 8.01 -4.48
C SER A 171 -8.91 7.86 -5.93
N TRP A 172 -9.78 6.89 -6.23
CA TRP A 172 -10.27 6.62 -7.58
C TRP A 172 -11.63 5.90 -7.52
N PRO A 173 -12.44 5.93 -8.58
CA PRO A 173 -13.68 5.17 -8.62
C PRO A 173 -13.42 3.67 -8.57
N ALA A 174 -14.18 2.93 -7.74
CA ALA A 174 -14.05 1.48 -7.68
C ALA A 174 -14.30 0.82 -9.04
N SER A 175 -15.15 1.42 -9.88
CA SER A 175 -15.42 1.02 -11.27
C SER A 175 -14.18 1.01 -12.17
N SER A 176 -13.20 1.88 -11.91
CA SER A 176 -11.95 1.96 -12.68
C SER A 176 -11.05 0.76 -12.42
N SER A 177 -11.08 0.18 -11.21
CA SER A 177 -10.33 -1.04 -10.87
C SER A 177 -10.70 -2.24 -11.75
N TRP A 178 -11.96 -2.34 -12.19
CA TRP A 178 -12.45 -3.44 -13.05
C TRP A 178 -11.97 -3.31 -14.50
N GLN A 179 -11.62 -2.10 -14.91
CA GLN A 179 -11.12 -1.79 -16.26
C GLN A 179 -9.59 -1.96 -16.35
N GLY A 180 -8.92 -2.20 -15.21
CA GLY A 180 -7.48 -2.39 -15.12
C GLY A 180 -6.72 -1.15 -14.64
N TRP A 181 -5.41 -1.32 -14.42
CA TRP A 181 -4.56 -0.30 -13.79
C TRP A 181 -4.47 1.01 -14.58
N GLN A 182 -4.57 0.97 -15.92
CA GLN A 182 -4.53 2.17 -16.74
C GLN A 182 -5.75 3.08 -16.51
N ALA A 183 -6.93 2.49 -16.31
CA ALA A 183 -8.13 3.23 -15.95
C ALA A 183 -8.00 3.82 -14.54
N VAL A 184 -7.45 3.04 -13.59
CA VAL A 184 -7.13 3.55 -12.25
C VAL A 184 -6.22 4.76 -12.32
N LEU A 185 -5.09 4.70 -13.03
CA LEU A 185 -4.17 5.84 -13.12
C LEU A 185 -4.79 7.09 -13.75
N ARG A 186 -5.69 6.91 -14.73
CA ARG A 186 -6.38 8.03 -15.40
C ARG A 186 -7.34 8.75 -14.44
N ASP A 187 -8.06 7.99 -13.63
CA ASP A 187 -9.10 8.52 -12.75
C ASP A 187 -8.58 8.78 -11.32
N MET A 188 -7.31 8.48 -11.05
CA MET A 188 -6.72 8.57 -9.73
C MET A 188 -6.33 10.00 -9.40
N GLN A 189 -6.78 10.44 -8.24
CA GLN A 189 -6.22 11.59 -7.53
C GLN A 189 -5.18 11.06 -6.54
N LEU A 190 -3.93 11.51 -6.65
CA LEU A 190 -2.83 11.10 -5.78
C LEU A 190 -2.23 12.32 -5.10
N THR A 191 -1.91 12.19 -3.82
CA THR A 191 -1.09 13.12 -3.06
C THR A 191 0.04 12.33 -2.40
N LEU A 192 1.27 12.73 -2.67
CA LEU A 192 2.47 12.22 -2.01
C LEU A 192 3.09 13.37 -1.21
N SER A 193 3.34 13.15 0.08
CA SER A 193 4.10 14.07 0.91
C SER A 193 5.37 13.39 1.37
N ILE A 194 6.50 13.87 0.88
CA ILE A 194 7.84 13.39 1.25
C ILE A 194 8.40 14.35 2.29
N ASP A 195 8.79 13.82 3.44
CA ASP A 195 9.54 14.54 4.47
C ASP A 195 10.85 13.78 4.74
N ALA A 196 11.98 14.34 4.29
CA ALA A 196 13.29 13.70 4.32
C ALA A 196 14.28 14.43 5.23
N ASN A 197 15.25 13.72 5.82
CA ASN A 197 16.33 14.35 6.58
C ASN A 197 17.29 15.08 5.64
N ALA A 198 17.25 16.41 5.64
CA ALA A 198 18.03 17.23 4.71
C ALA A 198 19.54 17.20 5.00
N THR A 199 19.95 16.92 6.24
CA THR A 199 21.37 16.83 6.59
C THR A 199 21.96 15.53 6.08
N ALA A 200 21.28 14.41 6.32
CA ALA A 200 21.66 13.10 5.80
C ALA A 200 21.79 13.12 4.27
N LEU A 201 20.80 13.66 3.56
CA LEU A 201 20.85 13.79 2.10
C LEU A 201 22.00 14.68 1.60
N ARG A 202 22.36 15.74 2.32
CA ARG A 202 23.48 16.63 1.95
C ARG A 202 24.85 15.99 2.17
N GLN A 203 24.94 14.99 3.06
CA GLN A 203 26.15 14.26 3.38
C GLN A 203 26.29 12.97 2.58
N SER A 204 25.36 12.70 1.67
CA SER A 204 25.31 11.47 0.87
C SER A 204 25.50 11.74 -0.62
N PRO A 205 25.59 10.68 -1.44
CA PRO A 205 25.62 10.82 -2.90
C PRO A 205 24.40 11.55 -3.50
N ALA A 206 23.30 11.70 -2.74
CA ALA A 206 22.10 12.41 -3.18
C ALA A 206 22.20 13.96 -3.06
N ALA A 207 23.32 14.49 -2.55
CA ALA A 207 23.47 15.90 -2.26
C ALA A 207 23.28 16.81 -3.49
N GLU A 208 23.81 16.41 -4.65
CA GLU A 208 23.68 17.17 -5.90
C GLU A 208 22.22 17.18 -6.39
N ALA A 209 21.55 16.03 -6.37
CA ALA A 209 20.13 15.92 -6.74
C ALA A 209 19.26 16.79 -5.82
N LEU A 210 19.50 16.76 -4.50
CA LEU A 210 18.80 17.61 -3.55
C LEU A 210 18.99 19.10 -3.87
N ALA A 211 20.21 19.52 -4.23
CA ALA A 211 20.50 20.90 -4.61
C ALA A 211 19.80 21.32 -5.92
N VAL A 212 19.65 20.40 -6.88
CA VAL A 212 18.88 20.63 -8.11
C VAL A 212 17.39 20.78 -7.78
N TYR A 213 16.81 19.85 -7.02
CA TYR A 213 15.39 19.90 -6.65
C TYR A 213 15.04 21.13 -5.82
N GLN A 214 15.94 21.56 -4.94
CA GLN A 214 15.76 22.82 -4.21
C GLN A 214 15.75 24.03 -5.14
N ARG A 215 16.71 24.13 -6.09
CA ARG A 215 16.78 25.24 -7.06
C ARG A 215 15.57 25.30 -7.98
N GLN A 216 15.03 24.14 -8.35
CA GLN A 216 13.83 24.03 -9.18
C GLN A 216 12.53 24.27 -8.40
N GLY A 217 12.58 24.40 -7.07
CA GLY A 217 11.41 24.57 -6.21
C GLY A 217 10.67 23.26 -5.90
N TRP A 218 11.13 22.13 -6.43
CA TRP A 218 10.54 20.80 -6.22
C TRP A 218 10.70 20.29 -4.79
N THR A 219 11.67 20.82 -4.05
CA THR A 219 11.87 20.53 -2.63
C THR A 219 12.12 21.82 -1.85
N ARG A 220 11.50 21.95 -0.67
CA ARG A 220 11.73 23.06 0.26
C ARG A 220 12.45 22.56 1.48
N ILE A 221 13.55 23.22 1.86
CA ILE A 221 14.29 22.85 3.07
C ILE A 221 13.91 23.82 4.19
N SER A 222 13.41 23.27 5.31
CA SER A 222 13.05 24.04 6.50
C SER A 222 13.28 23.18 7.75
N ASN A 223 13.84 23.76 8.80
CA ASN A 223 14.11 23.07 10.08
C ASN A 223 14.87 21.73 9.93
N GLY A 224 15.84 21.67 9.02
CA GLY A 224 16.62 20.45 8.76
C GLY A 224 15.87 19.35 7.98
N ARG A 225 14.67 19.63 7.49
CA ARG A 225 13.83 18.69 6.73
C ARG A 225 13.66 19.16 5.29
N ALA A 226 13.81 18.25 4.35
CA ALA A 226 13.59 18.43 2.92
C ALA A 226 12.18 17.93 2.60
N ARG A 227 11.28 18.84 2.20
CA ARG A 227 9.87 18.55 1.99
C ARG A 227 9.45 18.73 0.55
N THR A 228 8.73 17.75 0.04
CA THR A 228 8.16 17.75 -1.30
C THR A 228 6.71 17.26 -1.21
N ALA A 229 5.78 18.07 -1.70
CA ALA A 229 4.40 17.68 -1.93
C ALA A 229 4.19 17.49 -3.43
N ILE A 230 3.64 16.34 -3.81
CA ILE A 230 3.29 15.98 -5.18
C ILE A 230 1.80 15.71 -5.21
N HIS A 231 1.09 16.37 -6.11
CA HIS A 231 -0.33 16.10 -6.37
C HIS A 231 -0.48 15.68 -7.84
N VAL A 232 -1.24 14.61 -8.07
CA VAL A 232 -1.66 14.20 -9.40
C VAL A 232 -3.17 14.26 -9.45
N GLN A 233 -3.71 15.09 -10.33
CA GLN A 233 -5.15 15.24 -10.53
C GLN A 233 -5.40 15.81 -11.93
N ASP A 234 -6.46 15.34 -12.60
CA ASP A 234 -6.91 15.86 -13.89
C ASP A 234 -5.79 15.94 -14.94
N GLU A 235 -4.96 14.90 -15.02
CA GLU A 235 -3.78 14.81 -15.90
C GLU A 235 -2.71 15.90 -15.66
N LEU A 236 -2.73 16.55 -14.49
CA LEU A 236 -1.72 17.49 -14.05
C LEU A 236 -0.91 16.91 -12.89
N LEU A 237 0.41 17.09 -12.97
CA LEU A 237 1.36 16.82 -11.90
C LEU A 237 1.76 18.17 -11.27
N ASP A 238 1.34 18.42 -10.04
CA ASP A 238 1.76 19.57 -9.24
C ASP A 238 2.87 19.14 -8.27
N ILE A 239 4.05 19.75 -8.37
CA ILE A 239 5.14 19.57 -7.40
C ILE A 239 5.37 20.90 -6.67
N ASN A 240 5.01 20.97 -5.39
CA ASN A 240 5.17 22.16 -4.54
C ASN A 240 4.58 23.47 -5.15
N GLY A 241 3.50 23.38 -5.92
CA GLY A 241 2.85 24.48 -6.63
C GLY A 241 3.28 24.63 -8.10
N ILE A 242 4.16 23.78 -8.61
CA ILE A 242 4.64 23.81 -10.00
C ILE A 242 3.85 22.76 -10.80
N MET A 243 2.95 23.25 -11.66
CA MET A 243 2.09 22.41 -12.49
C MET A 243 2.80 21.97 -13.77
N ILE A 244 2.77 20.67 -14.03
CA ILE A 244 3.36 20.01 -15.21
C ILE A 244 2.29 19.11 -15.84
N PRO A 245 1.95 19.27 -17.13
CA PRO A 245 1.04 18.36 -17.80
C PRO A 245 1.58 16.92 -17.84
N MET A 246 0.78 15.93 -17.42
CA MET A 246 1.20 14.53 -17.41
C MET A 246 1.44 13.95 -18.80
N GLY A 247 0.84 14.52 -19.85
CA GLY A 247 1.10 14.11 -21.24
C GLY A 247 2.60 14.12 -21.60
N LEU A 248 3.38 15.00 -20.98
CA LEU A 248 4.85 15.05 -21.17
C LEU A 248 5.57 13.79 -20.66
N PHE A 249 4.97 13.03 -19.76
CA PHE A 249 5.53 11.78 -19.20
C PHE A 249 4.85 10.51 -19.73
N LEU A 250 3.61 10.63 -20.22
CA LEU A 250 2.81 9.49 -20.69
C LEU A 250 2.96 9.24 -22.20
N ASP A 251 3.27 10.28 -22.99
CA ASP A 251 3.45 10.17 -24.45
C ASP A 251 4.85 9.72 -24.86
N SER A 252 5.73 9.39 -23.90
CA SER A 252 7.11 8.93 -24.17
C SER A 252 7.23 7.41 -24.37
N GLN A 253 6.16 6.71 -24.79
CA GLN A 253 6.18 5.29 -25.16
C GLN A 253 5.83 5.08 -26.63
#